data_AF-A0A5Q4TAM5-F1
#
_entry.id   AF-A0A5Q4TAM5-F1
#
_cell.length_a   1.000
_cell.length_b   1.000
_cell.length_c   1.000
_cell.angle_alpha   90.00
_cell.angle_beta   90.00
_cell.angle_gamma   90.00
#
_symmetry.space_group_name_H-M   'P 1'
#
loop_
_entity.id
_entity.type
_entity.pdbx_description
1 polymer ?
#
loop_
_entity_poly.entity_id
_entity_poly.type
_entity_poly.pdbx_seq_one_letter_code
_entity_poly.pdbx_strand_id
1 'polypeptide(L)'
;MKPGETLCAAAICAGAAAWLLTAGGPSRRRAGLLLAGPSALPPPRPLRERALGLSMRHKEWLCLIPAVLLALLAGSVVPAVLGVPAVPLVRRRLRTRSRERERRRRADAVVALCGAVAGELRAGLQPGAALRLGARAADALGDGEAAVLAAARFGGDVPEALRAASRQPGAEGLAGMAACWQVAVGSGAGLADGLDRLEAALRSLVDQQEELRAQLAGAWSTVALLALLPLAGLGLGAALGADPLRVLFHTPAGLACLAVGGLLEAAGLLWSGRIVRAGETA
;
A
#
# COMPACT_ATOMS: atom_id res chain seq x y z
N MET A 1 39.81 2.43 23.39
CA MET A 1 38.67 2.62 22.48
C MET A 1 38.62 1.42 21.55
N LYS A 2 37.66 0.51 21.74
CA LYS A 2 37.64 -0.76 20.99
C LYS A 2 36.89 -0.57 19.66
N PRO A 3 37.38 -1.11 18.55
CA PRO A 3 36.77 -0.92 17.22
C PRO A 3 35.33 -1.46 17.10
N GLY A 4 34.83 -2.25 18.07
CA GLY A 4 33.46 -2.77 18.07
C GLY A 4 32.37 -1.76 18.43
N GLU A 5 32.69 -0.70 19.20
CA GLU A 5 31.70 0.26 19.70
C GLU A 5 31.19 1.20 18.59
N THR A 6 32.07 1.60 17.66
CA THR A 6 31.71 2.45 16.51
C THR A 6 30.89 1.69 15.45
N LEU A 7 31.10 0.38 15.33
CA LEU A 7 30.35 -0.50 14.43
C LEU A 7 28.91 -0.76 14.90
N CYS A 8 28.68 -0.88 16.22
CA CYS A 8 27.34 -1.01 16.80
C CYS A 8 26.48 0.24 16.61
N ALA A 9 27.06 1.42 16.85
CA ALA A 9 26.37 2.69 16.62
C ALA A 9 26.02 2.88 15.13
N ALA A 10 26.94 2.54 14.23
CA ALA A 10 26.71 2.60 12.78
C ALA A 10 25.64 1.60 12.31
N ALA A 11 25.59 0.40 12.88
CA ALA A 11 24.61 -0.64 12.53
C ALA A 11 23.19 -0.31 13.01
N ILE A 12 23.03 0.25 14.21
CA ILE A 12 21.74 0.70 14.75
C ILE A 12 21.24 1.92 13.96
N CYS A 13 22.13 2.86 13.63
CA CYS A 13 21.79 3.99 12.76
C CYS A 13 21.44 3.55 11.34
N ALA A 14 22.12 2.55 10.77
CA ALA A 14 21.80 2.00 9.46
C ALA A 14 20.48 1.21 9.45
N GLY A 15 20.18 0.47 10.51
CA GLY A 15 18.90 -0.23 10.71
C GLY A 15 17.73 0.74 10.88
N ALA A 16 17.91 1.79 11.69
CA ALA A 16 16.94 2.86 11.87
C ALA A 16 16.74 3.66 10.57
N ALA A 17 17.81 3.99 9.84
CA ALA A 17 17.73 4.65 8.55
C ALA A 17 17.06 3.77 7.48
N ALA A 18 17.36 2.47 7.43
CA ALA A 18 16.71 1.53 6.51
C ALA A 18 15.22 1.34 6.85
N TRP A 19 14.87 1.31 8.14
CA TRP A 19 13.50 1.26 8.61
C TRP A 19 12.75 2.56 8.30
N LEU A 20 13.34 3.74 8.54
CA LEU A 20 12.80 5.04 8.17
C LEU A 20 12.66 5.23 6.65
N LEU A 21 13.58 4.66 5.85
CA LEU A 21 13.52 4.72 4.39
C LEU A 21 12.50 3.72 3.79
N THR A 22 12.18 2.65 4.51
CA THR A 22 11.14 1.69 4.11
C THR A 22 9.75 2.02 4.67
N ALA A 23 9.69 2.68 5.82
CA ALA A 23 8.49 3.28 6.42
C ALA A 23 8.15 4.65 5.82
N GLY A 24 9.15 5.34 5.24
CA GLY A 24 9.02 6.58 4.48
C GLY A 24 8.04 6.40 3.33
N GLY A 25 6.84 6.92 3.57
CA GLY A 25 5.70 6.89 2.67
C GLY A 25 5.88 7.71 1.37
N PRO A 26 4.78 7.92 0.63
CA PRO A 26 4.75 8.34 -0.79
C PRO A 26 5.36 9.71 -1.14
N SER A 27 5.91 10.45 -0.18
CA SER A 27 6.33 11.86 -0.31
C SER A 27 7.42 12.08 -1.38
N ARG A 28 8.37 11.15 -1.54
CA ARG A 28 9.38 11.23 -2.63
C ARG A 28 8.79 10.99 -4.02
N ARG A 29 7.65 10.29 -4.14
CA ARG A 29 6.99 10.07 -5.44
C ARG A 29 6.14 11.27 -5.89
N ARG A 30 5.61 12.06 -4.95
CA ARG A 30 4.91 13.32 -5.27
C ARG A 30 5.88 14.36 -5.86
N ALA A 31 7.13 14.40 -5.40
CA ALA A 31 8.17 15.27 -5.99
C ALA A 31 8.53 14.88 -7.44
N GLY A 32 8.53 13.58 -7.77
CA GLY A 32 8.76 13.12 -9.14
C GLY A 32 7.57 13.36 -10.10
N LEU A 33 6.33 13.39 -9.58
CA LEU A 33 5.13 13.68 -10.37
C LEU A 33 4.97 15.17 -10.71
N LEU A 34 5.55 16.07 -9.90
CA LEU A 34 5.60 17.50 -10.21
C LEU A 34 6.67 17.86 -11.27
N LEU A 35 7.62 16.95 -11.53
CA LEU A 35 8.67 17.09 -12.55
C LEU A 35 8.41 16.25 -13.81
N ALA A 36 7.46 15.32 -13.78
CA ALA A 36 7.06 14.52 -14.93
C ALA A 36 5.99 15.28 -15.72
N GLY A 37 6.42 15.98 -16.76
CA GLY A 37 5.52 16.68 -17.69
C GLY A 37 4.48 15.74 -18.35
N PRO A 38 3.43 16.31 -18.95
CA PRO A 38 2.20 15.60 -19.38
C PRO A 38 2.36 14.58 -20.53
N SER A 39 3.57 14.16 -20.90
CA SER A 39 3.84 13.31 -22.07
C SER A 39 4.57 11.99 -21.76
N ALA A 40 4.66 11.57 -20.51
CA ALA A 40 5.23 10.25 -20.18
C ALA A 40 4.24 9.12 -20.55
N LEU A 41 4.43 8.55 -21.75
CA LEU A 41 3.74 7.33 -22.18
C LEU A 41 3.93 6.23 -21.12
N PRO A 42 2.86 5.63 -20.56
CA PRO A 42 3.01 4.59 -19.58
C PRO A 42 3.67 3.35 -20.23
N PRO A 43 4.69 2.74 -19.59
CA PRO A 43 5.33 1.54 -20.14
C PRO A 43 4.34 0.36 -20.18
N PRO A 44 4.50 -0.58 -21.12
CA PRO A 44 3.60 -1.72 -21.28
C PRO A 44 3.51 -2.58 -20.01
N ARG A 45 2.27 -2.92 -19.62
CA ARG A 45 1.88 -3.61 -18.37
C ARG A 45 2.74 -4.85 -18.00
N PRO A 46 3.14 -5.78 -18.90
CA PRO A 46 3.89 -6.98 -18.50
C PRO A 46 5.32 -6.68 -18.02
N LEU A 47 5.95 -5.61 -18.52
CA LEU A 47 7.29 -5.20 -18.06
C LEU A 47 7.22 -4.54 -16.68
N ARG A 48 6.15 -3.81 -16.38
CA ARG A 48 5.94 -3.16 -15.09
C ARG A 48 5.64 -4.16 -13.98
N GLU A 49 4.82 -5.18 -14.25
CA GLU A 49 4.56 -6.27 -13.30
C GLU A 49 5.82 -7.10 -13.01
N ARG A 50 6.63 -7.39 -14.04
CA ARG A 50 7.94 -8.04 -13.89
C ARG A 50 8.92 -7.17 -13.10
N ALA A 51 8.99 -5.87 -13.38
CA ALA A 51 9.84 -4.92 -12.64
C ALA A 51 9.38 -4.73 -11.19
N LEU A 52 8.07 -4.71 -10.91
CA LEU A 52 7.52 -4.70 -9.56
C LEU A 52 7.86 -6.02 -8.84
N GLY A 53 7.74 -7.16 -9.52
CA GLY A 53 8.14 -8.47 -8.99
C GLY A 53 9.62 -8.52 -8.60
N LEU A 54 10.50 -8.02 -9.47
CA LEU A 54 11.95 -7.92 -9.22
C LEU A 54 12.29 -6.90 -8.13
N SER A 55 11.62 -5.74 -8.10
CA SER A 55 11.82 -4.69 -7.08
C SER A 55 11.33 -5.12 -5.70
N MET A 56 10.22 -5.86 -5.64
CA MET A 56 9.73 -6.49 -4.40
C MET A 56 10.69 -7.57 -3.91
N ARG A 57 11.27 -8.36 -4.83
CA ARG A 57 12.32 -9.33 -4.53
C ARG A 57 13.57 -8.64 -3.96
N HIS A 58 14.01 -7.51 -4.50
CA HIS A 58 15.11 -6.71 -3.94
C HIS A 58 14.79 -6.12 -2.55
N LYS A 59 13.53 -5.73 -2.30
CA LYS A 59 13.09 -5.26 -0.97
C LYS A 59 13.04 -6.36 0.08
N GLU A 60 12.77 -7.61 -0.32
CA GLU A 60 12.85 -8.76 0.58
C GLU A 60 14.29 -8.97 1.08
N TRP A 61 15.30 -8.75 0.23
CA TRP A 61 16.72 -8.84 0.61
C TRP A 61 17.19 -7.67 1.49
N LEU A 62 16.59 -6.49 1.34
CA LEU A 62 16.86 -5.33 2.21
C LEU A 62 16.48 -5.56 3.67
N CYS A 63 15.56 -6.50 3.98
CA CYS A 63 15.27 -6.92 5.36
C CYS A 63 16.21 -8.00 5.89
N LEU A 64 16.87 -8.75 5.01
CA LEU A 64 17.91 -9.71 5.38
C LEU A 64 19.20 -9.00 5.82
N ILE A 65 19.52 -7.85 5.22
CA ILE A 65 20.71 -7.06 5.55
C ILE A 65 20.78 -6.70 7.05
N PRO A 66 19.75 -6.08 7.68
CA PRO A 66 19.82 -5.77 9.11
C PRO A 66 19.79 -7.03 9.98
N ALA A 67 19.08 -8.09 9.59
CA ALA A 67 19.04 -9.35 10.34
C ALA A 67 20.41 -10.08 10.34
N VAL A 68 21.09 -10.09 9.19
CA VAL A 68 22.44 -10.66 9.03
C VAL A 68 23.48 -9.79 9.74
N LEU A 69 23.33 -8.47 9.70
CA LEU A 69 24.19 -7.55 10.43
C LEU A 69 24.08 -7.75 11.96
N LEU A 70 22.85 -7.95 12.46
CA LEU A 70 22.58 -8.26 13.87
C LEU A 70 23.13 -9.64 14.27
N ALA A 71 23.02 -10.64 13.40
CA ALA A 71 23.57 -11.98 13.63
C ALA A 71 25.12 -11.97 13.66
N LEU A 72 25.75 -11.21 12.76
CA LEU A 72 27.20 -11.06 12.71
C LEU A 72 27.74 -10.27 13.91
N LEU A 73 27.04 -9.23 14.36
CA LEU A 73 27.42 -8.44 15.54
C LEU A 73 27.22 -9.19 16.87
N ALA A 74 26.22 -10.08 16.95
CA ALA A 74 25.91 -10.81 18.18
C ALA A 74 26.72 -12.11 18.37
N GLY A 75 27.38 -12.63 17.32
CA GLY A 75 28.15 -13.89 17.40
C GLY A 75 27.32 -15.12 17.76
N SER A 76 25.99 -15.06 17.60
CA SER A 76 25.04 -16.10 18.01
C SER A 76 24.10 -16.46 16.86
N VAL A 77 23.71 -17.74 16.78
CA VAL A 77 22.82 -18.29 15.74
C VAL A 77 21.34 -17.99 16.04
N VAL A 78 21.02 -17.57 17.27
CA VAL A 78 19.66 -17.33 17.77
C VAL A 78 18.89 -16.24 16.99
N PRO A 79 19.49 -15.07 16.64
CA PRO A 79 18.83 -14.07 15.80
C PRO A 79 18.53 -14.59 14.39
N ALA A 80 19.37 -15.46 13.85
CA ALA A 80 19.16 -16.07 12.55
C ALA A 80 17.97 -17.05 12.58
N VAL A 81 17.85 -17.87 13.62
CA VAL A 81 16.72 -18.81 13.79
C VAL A 81 15.40 -18.09 14.05
N LEU A 82 15.39 -17.01 14.85
CA LEU A 82 14.21 -16.17 15.09
C LEU A 82 13.83 -15.27 13.90
N GLY A 83 14.80 -14.92 13.04
CA GLY A 83 14.57 -14.12 11.84
C GLY A 83 13.88 -14.90 10.70
N VAL A 84 14.08 -16.21 10.63
CA VAL A 84 13.49 -17.10 9.60
C VAL A 84 11.96 -16.98 9.50
N PRO A 85 11.17 -17.00 10.60
CA PRO A 85 9.71 -16.77 10.52
C PRO A 85 9.32 -15.31 10.26
N ALA A 86 10.21 -14.33 10.49
CA ALA A 86 9.93 -12.93 10.17
C ALA A 86 9.93 -12.67 8.65
N VAL A 87 10.71 -13.43 7.87
CA VAL A 87 10.78 -13.32 6.41
C VAL A 87 9.41 -13.55 5.72
N PRO A 88 8.67 -14.65 5.96
CA PRO A 88 7.37 -14.85 5.33
C PRO A 88 6.33 -13.83 5.82
N LEU A 89 6.42 -13.32 7.05
CA LEU A 89 5.53 -12.28 7.57
C LEU A 89 5.78 -10.93 6.89
N VAL A 90 7.04 -10.50 6.78
CA VAL A 90 7.43 -9.29 6.05
C VAL A 90 7.05 -9.41 4.59
N ARG A 91 7.32 -10.56 3.95
CA ARG A 91 6.92 -10.84 2.57
C ARG A 91 5.42 -10.75 2.38
N ARG A 92 4.64 -11.33 3.29
CA ARG A 92 3.17 -11.24 3.26
C ARG A 92 2.72 -9.79 3.42
N ARG A 93 3.31 -9.02 4.33
CA ARG A 93 2.99 -7.61 4.59
C ARG A 93 3.35 -6.70 3.41
N LEU A 94 4.50 -6.93 2.78
CA LEU A 94 4.91 -6.21 1.57
C LEU A 94 3.95 -6.52 0.42
N ARG A 95 3.61 -7.80 0.22
CA ARG A 95 2.66 -8.23 -0.80
C ARG A 95 1.26 -7.64 -0.58
N THR A 96 0.74 -7.66 0.64
CA THR A 96 -0.55 -7.03 0.94
C THR A 96 -0.51 -5.53 0.70
N ARG A 97 0.56 -4.83 1.12
CA ARG A 97 0.72 -3.41 0.81
C ARG A 97 0.85 -3.09 -0.67
N SER A 98 1.49 -3.96 -1.45
CA SER A 98 1.57 -3.78 -2.91
C SER A 98 0.20 -3.91 -3.55
N ARG A 99 -0.56 -4.96 -3.17
CA ARG A 99 -1.93 -5.18 -3.63
C ARG A 99 -2.84 -4.02 -3.24
N GLU A 100 -2.71 -3.51 -2.02
CA GLU A 100 -3.47 -2.37 -1.53
C GLU A 100 -3.18 -1.08 -2.31
N ARG A 101 -1.91 -0.86 -2.68
CA ARG A 101 -1.52 0.28 -3.54
C ARG A 101 -2.11 0.16 -4.94
N GLU A 102 -2.17 -1.05 -5.47
CA GLU A 102 -2.75 -1.31 -6.78
C GLU A 102 -4.26 -1.13 -6.78
N ARG A 103 -4.94 -1.64 -5.74
CA ARG A 103 -6.37 -1.38 -5.49
C ARG A 103 -6.67 0.11 -5.45
N ARG A 104 -5.91 0.89 -4.68
CA ARG A 104 -6.08 2.35 -4.58
C ARG A 104 -5.87 3.05 -5.91
N ARG A 105 -4.81 2.70 -6.64
CA ARG A 105 -4.55 3.26 -7.98
C ARG A 105 -5.68 2.98 -8.95
N ARG A 106 -6.26 1.78 -8.89
CA ARG A 106 -7.42 1.44 -9.72
C ARG A 106 -8.65 2.22 -9.30
N ALA A 107 -8.89 2.40 -8.01
CA ALA A 107 -9.99 3.22 -7.51
C ALA A 107 -9.84 4.68 -7.99
N ASP A 108 -8.64 5.26 -7.88
CA ASP A 108 -8.32 6.60 -8.41
C ASP A 108 -8.54 6.66 -9.93
N ALA A 109 -8.17 5.60 -10.67
CA ALA A 109 -8.41 5.52 -12.11
C ALA A 109 -9.90 5.43 -12.45
N VAL A 110 -10.73 4.76 -11.64
CA VAL A 110 -12.19 4.72 -11.81
C VAL A 110 -12.79 6.12 -11.62
N VAL A 111 -12.33 6.88 -10.62
CA VAL A 111 -12.73 8.29 -10.44
C VAL A 111 -12.36 9.11 -11.67
N ALA A 112 -11.12 8.98 -12.16
CA ALA A 112 -10.67 9.67 -13.37
C ALA A 112 -11.46 9.26 -14.62
N LEU A 113 -11.85 7.98 -14.74
CA LEU A 113 -12.70 7.49 -15.83
C LEU A 113 -14.08 8.15 -15.78
N CYS A 114 -14.72 8.24 -14.61
CA CYS A 114 -16.03 8.87 -14.47
C CYS A 114 -15.98 10.33 -14.94
N GLY A 115 -14.97 11.09 -14.48
CA GLY A 115 -14.78 12.49 -14.89
C GLY A 115 -14.46 12.65 -16.38
N ALA A 116 -13.60 11.78 -16.94
CA ALA A 116 -13.30 11.78 -18.37
C ALA A 116 -14.56 11.52 -19.20
N VAL A 117 -15.34 10.48 -18.87
CA VAL A 117 -16.58 10.16 -19.60
C VAL A 117 -17.62 11.26 -19.44
N ALA A 118 -17.78 11.85 -18.24
CA ALA A 118 -18.67 12.98 -18.03
C ALA A 118 -18.26 14.21 -18.87
N GLY A 119 -16.97 14.50 -18.97
CA GLY A 119 -16.42 15.56 -19.82
C GLY A 119 -16.73 15.35 -21.29
N GLU A 120 -16.51 14.15 -21.81
CA GLU A 120 -16.81 13.82 -23.22
C GLU A 120 -18.32 13.86 -23.52
N LEU A 121 -19.16 13.41 -22.58
CA LEU A 121 -20.62 13.51 -22.71
C LEU A 121 -21.09 14.97 -22.78
N ARG A 122 -20.51 15.87 -21.98
CA ARG A 122 -20.79 17.32 -22.05
C ARG A 122 -20.30 17.96 -23.34
N ALA A 123 -19.25 17.42 -23.94
CA ALA A 123 -18.80 17.81 -25.27
C ALA A 123 -19.74 17.32 -26.40
N GLY A 124 -20.81 16.60 -26.06
CA GLY A 124 -21.83 16.13 -26.99
C GLY A 124 -21.54 14.76 -27.61
N LEU A 125 -20.54 14.03 -27.11
CA LEU A 125 -20.24 12.68 -27.62
C LEU A 125 -21.30 11.68 -27.17
N GLN A 126 -21.56 10.69 -28.03
CA GLN A 126 -22.43 9.57 -27.68
C GLN A 126 -21.81 8.71 -26.55
N PRO A 127 -22.62 8.15 -25.62
CA PRO A 127 -22.10 7.42 -24.45
C PRO A 127 -21.08 6.34 -24.76
N GLY A 128 -21.31 5.53 -25.81
CA GLY A 128 -20.36 4.48 -26.21
C GLY A 128 -19.00 5.04 -26.70
N ALA A 129 -19.01 6.18 -27.39
CA ALA A 129 -17.81 6.87 -27.83
C ALA A 129 -17.07 7.54 -26.66
N ALA A 130 -17.81 8.22 -25.78
CA ALA A 130 -17.29 8.84 -24.56
C ALA A 130 -16.60 7.81 -23.66
N LEU A 131 -17.22 6.65 -23.43
CA LEU A 131 -16.63 5.55 -22.66
C LEU A 131 -15.33 5.02 -23.28
N ARG A 132 -15.30 4.84 -24.60
CA ARG A 132 -14.09 4.38 -25.31
C ARG A 132 -12.94 5.39 -25.22
N LEU A 133 -13.25 6.68 -25.23
CA LEU A 133 -12.24 7.74 -25.12
C LEU A 133 -11.75 7.88 -23.67
N GLY A 134 -12.67 7.91 -22.70
CA GLY A 134 -12.34 7.94 -21.28
C GLY A 134 -11.51 6.73 -20.82
N ALA A 135 -11.80 5.53 -21.35
CA ALA A 135 -11.03 4.32 -21.06
C ALA A 135 -9.56 4.40 -21.52
N ARG A 136 -9.25 5.24 -22.52
CA ARG A 136 -7.86 5.49 -22.93
C ARG A 136 -7.13 6.45 -21.98
N ALA A 137 -7.88 7.35 -21.33
CA ALA A 137 -7.33 8.33 -20.40
C ALA A 137 -7.02 7.71 -19.02
N ALA A 138 -7.74 6.65 -18.63
CA ALA A 138 -7.60 6.02 -17.32
C ALA A 138 -7.56 4.48 -17.40
N ASP A 139 -6.53 3.89 -16.77
CA ASP A 139 -6.38 2.43 -16.61
C ASP A 139 -7.29 1.88 -15.49
N ALA A 140 -8.61 2.04 -15.67
CA ALA A 140 -9.62 1.73 -14.66
C ALA A 140 -10.27 0.34 -14.85
N LEU A 141 -10.39 -0.11 -16.10
CA LEU A 141 -11.17 -1.30 -16.47
C LEU A 141 -10.39 -2.61 -16.28
N GLY A 142 -9.05 -2.54 -16.22
CA GLY A 142 -8.18 -3.70 -15.98
C GLY A 142 -8.42 -4.83 -16.98
N ASP A 143 -8.62 -6.06 -16.49
CA ASP A 143 -8.82 -7.24 -17.33
C ASP A 143 -10.15 -7.21 -18.10
N GLY A 144 -11.14 -6.44 -17.61
CA GLY A 144 -12.46 -6.28 -18.21
C GLY A 144 -12.54 -5.25 -19.35
N GLU A 145 -11.43 -4.54 -19.64
CA GLU A 145 -11.38 -3.45 -20.63
C GLU A 145 -11.88 -3.88 -22.00
N ALA A 146 -11.41 -5.03 -22.51
CA ALA A 146 -11.81 -5.52 -23.83
C ALA A 146 -13.32 -5.80 -23.91
N ALA A 147 -13.92 -6.40 -22.88
CA ALA A 147 -15.34 -6.72 -22.84
C ALA A 147 -16.20 -5.45 -22.80
N VAL A 148 -15.83 -4.48 -21.97
CA VAL A 148 -16.54 -3.19 -21.84
C VAL A 148 -16.46 -2.39 -23.14
N LEU A 149 -15.28 -2.31 -23.77
CA LEU A 149 -15.10 -1.59 -25.03
C LEU A 149 -15.77 -2.29 -26.21
N ALA A 150 -15.84 -3.61 -26.22
CA ALA A 150 -16.60 -4.38 -27.21
C ALA A 150 -18.09 -4.11 -27.06
N ALA A 151 -18.64 -4.19 -25.84
CA ALA A 151 -20.03 -3.86 -25.57
C ALA A 151 -20.37 -2.42 -26.04
N ALA A 152 -19.51 -1.45 -25.73
CA ALA A 152 -19.70 -0.07 -26.15
C ALA A 152 -19.61 0.15 -27.67
N ARG A 153 -18.81 -0.65 -28.38
CA ARG A 153 -18.62 -0.53 -29.84
C ARG A 153 -19.73 -1.20 -30.63
N PHE A 154 -20.18 -2.37 -30.17
CA PHE A 154 -21.11 -3.23 -30.90
C PHE A 154 -22.55 -3.15 -30.38
N GLY A 155 -22.84 -2.22 -29.47
CA GLY A 155 -24.19 -2.05 -28.91
C GLY A 155 -24.61 -3.16 -27.95
N GLY A 156 -23.64 -3.80 -27.28
CA GLY A 156 -23.90 -4.81 -26.25
C GLY A 156 -24.27 -4.20 -24.90
N ASP A 157 -24.46 -5.04 -23.88
CA ASP A 157 -24.78 -4.61 -22.52
C ASP A 157 -23.55 -4.03 -21.80
N VAL A 158 -23.39 -2.71 -21.91
CA VAL A 158 -22.33 -1.96 -21.21
C VAL A 158 -22.49 -2.05 -19.68
N PRO A 159 -23.68 -1.85 -19.08
CA PRO A 159 -23.87 -2.05 -17.64
C PRO A 159 -23.42 -3.43 -17.13
N GLU A 160 -23.74 -4.52 -17.83
CA GLU A 160 -23.31 -5.87 -17.44
C GLU A 160 -21.78 -6.00 -17.50
N ALA A 161 -21.15 -5.54 -18.58
CA ALA A 161 -19.69 -5.58 -18.70
C ALA A 161 -18.99 -4.76 -17.60
N LEU A 162 -19.55 -3.60 -17.22
CA LEU A 162 -19.04 -2.78 -16.13
C LEU A 162 -19.18 -3.45 -14.76
N ARG A 163 -20.29 -4.16 -14.49
CA ARG A 163 -20.47 -4.96 -13.28
C ARG A 163 -19.54 -6.17 -13.22
N ALA A 164 -19.24 -6.78 -14.36
CA ALA A 164 -18.24 -7.84 -14.42
C ALA A 164 -16.85 -7.28 -14.08
N ALA A 165 -16.50 -6.12 -14.64
CA ALA A 165 -15.24 -5.43 -14.36
C ALA A 165 -15.13 -4.97 -12.89
N SER A 166 -16.24 -4.58 -12.25
CA SER A 166 -16.24 -4.10 -10.85
C SER A 166 -15.89 -5.16 -9.81
N ARG A 167 -15.92 -6.45 -10.18
CA ARG A 167 -15.48 -7.56 -9.32
C ARG A 167 -13.97 -7.59 -9.10
N GLN A 168 -13.21 -6.85 -9.91
CA GLN A 168 -11.78 -6.72 -9.71
C GLN A 168 -11.48 -5.84 -8.48
N PRO A 169 -10.47 -6.19 -7.67
CA PRO A 169 -10.12 -5.39 -6.51
C PRO A 169 -9.72 -3.95 -6.88
N GLY A 170 -10.33 -2.96 -6.24
CA GLY A 170 -10.13 -1.54 -6.53
C GLY A 170 -10.97 -1.00 -7.69
N ALA A 171 -11.81 -1.83 -8.32
CA ALA A 171 -12.70 -1.43 -9.42
C ALA A 171 -14.17 -1.28 -8.98
N GLU A 172 -14.44 -1.29 -7.68
CA GLU A 172 -15.80 -1.40 -7.12
C GLU A 172 -16.69 -0.24 -7.58
N GLY A 173 -16.13 0.96 -7.78
CA GLY A 173 -16.84 2.14 -8.31
C GLY A 173 -17.44 1.95 -9.70
N LEU A 174 -16.94 1.00 -10.51
CA LEU A 174 -17.54 0.68 -11.81
C LEU A 174 -18.97 0.13 -11.69
N ALA A 175 -19.34 -0.46 -10.54
CA ALA A 175 -20.72 -0.87 -10.29
C ALA A 175 -21.65 0.34 -10.18
N GLY A 176 -21.19 1.43 -9.56
CA GLY A 176 -21.90 2.71 -9.53
C GLY A 176 -22.04 3.29 -10.94
N MET A 177 -20.98 3.23 -11.74
CA MET A 177 -21.01 3.70 -13.14
C MET A 177 -22.01 2.90 -13.98
N ALA A 178 -22.07 1.57 -13.79
CA ALA A 178 -23.06 0.71 -14.43
C ALA A 178 -24.50 1.08 -14.04
N ALA A 179 -24.74 1.41 -12.77
CA ALA A 179 -26.05 1.85 -12.28
C ALA A 179 -26.44 3.20 -12.89
N CYS A 180 -25.53 4.19 -12.90
CA CYS A 180 -25.76 5.47 -13.57
C CYS A 180 -26.08 5.30 -15.05
N TRP A 181 -25.36 4.42 -15.75
CA TRP A 181 -25.60 4.09 -17.15
C TRP A 181 -27.00 3.50 -17.37
N GLN A 182 -27.38 2.50 -16.58
CA GLN A 182 -28.67 1.83 -16.73
C GLN A 182 -29.84 2.78 -16.46
N VAL A 183 -29.71 3.65 -15.44
CA VAL A 183 -30.72 4.66 -15.13
C VAL A 183 -30.81 5.69 -16.25
N ALA A 184 -29.68 6.25 -16.71
CA ALA A 184 -29.67 7.26 -17.76
C ALA A 184 -30.26 6.75 -19.09
N VAL A 185 -29.89 5.53 -19.50
CA VAL A 185 -30.40 4.92 -20.73
C VAL A 185 -31.87 4.52 -20.60
N GLY A 186 -32.31 4.08 -19.41
CA GLY A 186 -33.69 3.68 -19.17
C GLY A 186 -34.68 4.83 -18.92
N SER A 187 -34.20 6.00 -18.49
CA SER A 187 -35.05 7.13 -18.09
C SER A 187 -34.83 8.44 -18.87
N GLY A 188 -33.81 8.48 -19.74
CA GLY A 188 -33.42 9.71 -20.45
C GLY A 188 -32.72 10.76 -19.57
N ALA A 189 -32.42 10.43 -18.31
CA ALA A 189 -31.68 11.31 -17.42
C ALA A 189 -30.24 11.54 -17.92
N GLY A 190 -29.69 12.72 -17.63
CA GLY A 190 -28.33 13.09 -18.02
C GLY A 190 -27.28 12.14 -17.41
N LEU A 191 -26.69 11.27 -18.23
CA LEU A 191 -25.62 10.37 -17.80
C LEU A 191 -24.43 11.15 -17.24
N ALA A 192 -24.11 12.32 -17.82
CA ALA A 192 -23.05 13.18 -17.33
C ALA A 192 -23.25 13.56 -15.86
N ASP A 193 -24.43 14.09 -15.50
CA ASP A 193 -24.74 14.51 -14.13
C ASP A 193 -24.67 13.34 -13.13
N GLY A 194 -25.10 12.15 -13.55
CA GLY A 194 -24.99 10.93 -12.75
C GLY A 194 -23.53 10.55 -12.48
N LEU A 195 -22.68 10.65 -13.51
CA LEU A 195 -21.24 10.37 -13.39
C LEU A 195 -20.50 11.42 -12.57
N ASP A 196 -20.88 12.70 -12.62
CA ASP A 196 -20.28 13.73 -11.77
C ASP A 196 -20.62 13.52 -10.29
N ARG A 197 -21.89 13.17 -10.00
CA ARG A 197 -22.31 12.83 -8.64
C ARG A 197 -21.57 11.60 -8.14
N LEU A 198 -21.39 10.60 -8.99
CA LEU A 198 -20.60 9.41 -8.66
C LEU A 198 -19.12 9.76 -8.43
N GLU A 199 -18.52 10.58 -9.29
CA GLU A 199 -17.14 11.05 -9.13
C GLU A 199 -16.98 11.78 -7.79
N ALA A 200 -17.85 12.75 -7.51
CA ALA A 200 -17.84 13.51 -6.26
C ALA A 200 -18.02 12.61 -5.03
N ALA A 201 -18.93 11.63 -5.11
CA ALA A 201 -19.14 10.65 -4.04
C ALA A 201 -17.90 9.77 -3.82
N LEU A 202 -17.26 9.28 -4.90
CA LEU A 202 -16.03 8.49 -4.77
C LEU A 202 -14.87 9.33 -4.25
N ARG A 203 -14.79 10.61 -4.63
CA ARG A 203 -13.74 11.53 -4.18
C ARG A 203 -13.87 11.89 -2.71
N SER A 204 -15.10 12.10 -2.23
CA SER A 204 -15.35 12.36 -0.80
C SER A 204 -14.91 11.18 0.08
N LEU A 205 -15.05 9.93 -0.39
CA LEU A 205 -14.55 8.75 0.32
C LEU A 205 -13.01 8.74 0.41
N VAL A 206 -12.31 9.25 -0.61
CA VAL A 206 -10.85 9.40 -0.58
C VAL A 206 -10.47 10.48 0.42
N ASP A 207 -11.13 11.63 0.38
CA ASP A 207 -10.85 12.77 1.27
C ASP A 207 -11.10 12.42 2.74
N GLN A 208 -12.20 11.74 3.05
CA GLN A 208 -12.50 11.24 4.40
C GLN A 208 -11.38 10.33 4.94
N GLN A 209 -10.84 9.45 4.09
CA GLN A 209 -9.72 8.60 4.50
C GLN A 209 -8.43 9.37 4.72
N GLU A 210 -8.18 10.44 3.96
CA GLU A 210 -7.02 11.31 4.16
C GLU A 210 -7.17 12.13 5.45
N GLU A 211 -8.37 12.62 5.75
CA GLU A 211 -8.67 13.33 6.99
C GLU A 211 -8.51 12.45 8.22
N LEU A 212 -9.04 11.21 8.19
CA LEU A 212 -8.82 10.24 9.26
C LEU A 212 -7.33 9.96 9.48
N ARG A 213 -6.54 9.88 8.41
CA ARG A 213 -5.08 9.71 8.53
C ARG A 213 -4.42 10.93 9.15
N ALA A 214 -4.88 12.13 8.82
CA ALA A 214 -4.37 13.37 9.38
C ALA A 214 -4.69 13.46 10.89
N GLN A 215 -5.92 13.13 11.29
CA GLN A 215 -6.33 13.07 12.69
C GLN A 215 -5.51 12.04 13.49
N LEU A 216 -5.23 10.88 12.88
CA LEU A 216 -4.43 9.84 13.51
C LEU A 216 -2.93 10.15 13.53
N ALA A 217 -2.43 11.12 12.75
CA ALA A 217 -1.00 11.42 12.69
C ALA A 217 -0.40 11.74 14.07
N GLY A 218 -1.16 12.45 14.93
CA GLY A 218 -0.77 12.73 16.31
C GLY A 218 -0.66 11.45 17.16
N ALA A 219 -1.65 10.56 17.07
CA ALA A 219 -1.64 9.27 17.77
C ALA A 219 -0.50 8.36 17.26
N TRP A 220 -0.21 8.36 15.97
CA TRP A 220 0.90 7.61 15.41
C TRP A 220 2.27 8.15 15.86
N SER A 221 2.38 9.44 16.17
CA SER A 221 3.61 10.04 16.69
C SER A 221 3.97 9.52 18.08
N THR A 222 2.98 9.41 18.99
CA THR A 222 3.22 8.87 20.34
C THR A 222 3.51 7.37 20.29
N VAL A 223 2.80 6.63 19.44
CA VAL A 223 3.11 5.20 19.18
C VAL A 223 4.54 5.06 18.66
N ALA A 224 4.96 5.91 17.73
CA ALA A 224 6.33 5.88 17.21
C ALA A 224 7.36 6.21 18.31
N LEU A 225 7.09 7.20 19.17
CA LEU A 225 7.96 7.56 20.30
C LEU A 225 8.10 6.38 21.29
N LEU A 226 6.98 5.79 21.70
CA LEU A 226 6.96 4.64 22.62
C LEU A 226 7.62 3.41 22.00
N ALA A 227 7.48 3.21 20.69
CA ALA A 227 8.15 2.13 19.97
C ALA A 227 9.67 2.36 19.83
N LEU A 228 10.15 3.62 19.86
CA LEU A 228 11.57 3.95 19.79
C LEU A 228 12.25 3.88 21.17
N LEU A 229 11.47 3.97 22.26
CA LEU A 229 11.97 4.01 23.63
C LEU A 229 12.85 2.78 24.01
N PRO A 230 12.49 1.53 23.64
CA PRO A 230 13.34 0.36 23.91
C PRO A 230 14.69 0.44 23.20
N LEU A 231 14.72 0.98 21.98
CA LEU A 231 15.96 1.15 21.21
C LEU A 231 16.86 2.21 21.86
N ALA A 232 16.27 3.30 22.34
CA ALA A 232 16.99 4.31 23.10
C ALA A 232 17.57 3.72 24.40
N GLY A 233 16.79 2.92 25.13
CA GLY A 233 17.24 2.23 26.35
C GLY A 233 18.40 1.27 26.10
N LEU A 234 18.37 0.47 25.03
CA LEU A 234 19.48 -0.40 24.64
C LEU A 234 20.74 0.40 24.30
N GLY A 235 20.59 1.52 23.57
CA GLY A 235 21.70 2.40 23.23
C GLY A 235 22.34 3.03 24.46
N LEU A 236 21.52 3.49 25.42
CA LEU A 236 21.99 4.09 26.67
C LEU A 236 22.69 3.05 27.56
N GLY A 237 22.16 1.82 27.63
CA GLY A 237 22.82 0.71 28.32
C GLY A 237 24.18 0.35 27.72
N ALA A 238 24.29 0.33 26.39
CA ALA A 238 25.58 0.12 25.70
C ALA A 238 26.58 1.26 25.98
N ALA A 239 26.13 2.52 26.00
CA ALA A 239 26.99 3.67 26.30
C ALA A 239 27.51 3.66 27.75
N LEU A 240 26.76 3.07 28.69
CA LEU A 240 27.18 2.84 30.07
C LEU A 240 28.13 1.64 30.22
N GLY A 241 28.49 0.96 29.13
CA GLY A 241 29.38 -0.20 29.14
C GLY A 241 28.69 -1.52 29.47
N ALA A 242 27.37 -1.55 29.56
CA ALA A 242 26.65 -2.82 29.59
C ALA A 242 26.75 -3.48 28.21
N ASP A 243 26.72 -4.81 28.18
CA ASP A 243 26.76 -5.60 26.94
C ASP A 243 25.38 -6.25 26.69
N PRO A 244 24.30 -5.45 26.51
CA PRO A 244 22.92 -5.92 26.57
C PRO A 244 22.60 -6.95 25.49
N LEU A 245 23.20 -6.83 24.31
CA LEU A 245 23.04 -7.82 23.23
C LEU A 245 23.62 -9.19 23.63
N ARG A 246 24.78 -9.19 24.31
CA ARG A 246 25.40 -10.42 24.79
C ARG A 246 24.51 -11.09 25.84
N VAL A 247 24.00 -10.32 26.80
CA VAL A 247 23.07 -10.83 27.82
C VAL A 247 21.78 -11.35 27.20
N LEU A 248 21.17 -10.59 26.28
CA LEU A 248 19.88 -10.95 25.67
C LEU A 248 19.95 -12.25 24.86
N PHE A 249 21.06 -12.48 24.13
CA PHE A 249 21.22 -13.66 23.27
C PHE A 249 21.95 -14.85 23.91
N HIS A 250 22.65 -14.66 25.03
CA HIS A 250 23.45 -15.72 25.66
C HIS A 250 23.01 -16.08 27.09
N THR A 251 21.99 -15.41 27.64
CA THR A 251 21.42 -15.76 28.95
C THR A 251 20.01 -16.32 28.82
N PRO A 252 19.62 -17.30 29.66
CA PRO A 252 18.27 -17.86 29.65
C PRO A 252 17.20 -16.82 30.00
N ALA A 253 17.51 -15.86 30.89
CA ALA A 253 16.62 -14.76 31.21
C ALA A 253 16.39 -13.82 30.00
N GLY A 254 17.44 -13.54 29.22
CA GLY A 254 17.34 -12.76 27.99
C GLY A 254 16.48 -13.43 26.92
N LEU A 255 16.65 -14.74 26.74
CA LEU A 255 15.85 -15.55 25.82
C LEU A 255 14.37 -15.62 26.24
N ALA A 256 14.10 -15.75 27.54
CA ALA A 256 12.74 -15.71 28.08
C ALA A 256 12.07 -14.35 27.82
N CYS A 257 12.80 -13.25 28.02
CA CYS A 257 12.31 -11.90 27.72
C CYS A 257 11.99 -11.71 26.23
N LEU A 258 12.87 -12.19 25.34
CA LEU A 258 12.65 -12.20 23.88
C LEU A 258 11.40 -13.00 23.49
N ALA A 259 11.22 -14.18 24.08
CA ALA A 259 10.06 -15.03 23.82
C ALA A 259 8.76 -14.35 24.26
N VAL A 260 8.74 -13.77 25.46
CA VAL A 260 7.56 -13.05 25.99
C VAL A 260 7.26 -11.80 25.15
N GLY A 261 8.28 -11.01 24.80
CA GLY A 261 8.11 -9.83 23.95
C GLY A 261 7.57 -10.18 22.57
N GLY A 262 8.11 -11.23 21.94
CA GLY A 262 7.63 -11.72 20.64
C GLY A 262 6.19 -12.24 20.70
N LEU A 263 5.81 -12.93 21.78
CA LEU A 263 4.43 -13.38 21.99
C LEU A 263 3.46 -12.20 22.16
N LEU A 264 3.83 -11.18 22.93
CA LEU A 264 3.03 -9.97 23.09
C LEU A 264 2.83 -9.24 21.75
N GLU A 265 3.88 -9.12 20.94
CA GLU A 265 3.79 -8.46 19.64
C GLU A 265 2.94 -9.27 18.65
N ALA A 266 3.07 -10.60 18.66
CA ALA A 266 2.21 -11.48 17.86
C ALA A 266 0.74 -11.37 18.29
N ALA A 267 0.46 -11.33 19.59
CA ALA A 267 -0.89 -11.12 20.12
C ALA A 267 -1.46 -9.76 19.69
N GLY A 268 -0.65 -8.69 19.75
CA GLY A 268 -1.01 -7.36 19.27
C GLY A 268 -1.39 -7.35 17.78
N LEU A 269 -0.58 -7.97 16.92
CA LEU A 269 -0.86 -8.08 15.49
C LEU A 269 -2.14 -8.88 15.19
N LEU A 270 -2.38 -9.98 15.92
CA LEU A 270 -3.60 -10.78 15.79
C LEU A 270 -4.83 -9.99 16.21
N TRP A 271 -4.73 -9.24 17.31
CA TRP A 271 -5.81 -8.38 17.80
C TRP A 271 -6.12 -7.26 16.80
N SER A 272 -5.12 -6.49 16.36
CA SER A 272 -5.33 -5.43 15.35
C SER A 272 -5.96 -5.98 14.08
N GLY A 273 -5.49 -7.13 13.59
CA GLY A 273 -6.06 -7.79 12.42
C GLY A 273 -7.49 -8.32 12.64
N ARG A 274 -7.90 -8.52 13.89
CA ARG A 274 -9.27 -8.91 14.26
C ARG A 274 -10.20 -7.69 14.33
N ILE A 275 -9.73 -6.55 14.85
CA ILE A 275 -10.49 -5.29 14.86
C ILE A 275 -10.81 -4.84 13.43
N VAL A 276 -9.81 -4.84 12.52
CA VAL A 276 -10.02 -4.41 11.13
C VAL A 276 -11.07 -5.30 10.43
N ARG A 277 -10.96 -6.62 10.60
CA ARG A 277 -11.92 -7.57 10.00
C ARG A 277 -13.34 -7.41 10.55
N ALA A 278 -13.49 -7.08 11.84
CA ALA A 278 -14.80 -6.84 12.42
C ALA A 278 -15.45 -5.55 11.90
N GLY A 279 -14.64 -4.52 11.63
CA GLY A 279 -15.11 -3.25 11.05
C GLY A 279 -15.49 -3.32 9.57
N GLU A 280 -14.95 -4.29 8.81
CA GLU A 280 -15.31 -4.50 7.39
C GLU A 280 -16.66 -5.24 7.23
N THR A 281 -17.19 -5.85 8.29
CA THR A 281 -18.43 -6.64 8.27
C THR A 281 -19.64 -5.96 8.92
N ALA A 282 -19.49 -4.75 9.44
CA ALA A 282 -20.54 -3.96 10.10
C ALA A 282 -20.99 -2.81 9.20
#